data_AF-A0A2X3I264-F1
#
_entry.id   AF-A0A2X3I264-F1
#
_cell.length_a   1.000
_cell.length_b   1.000
_cell.length_c   1.000
_cell.angle_alpha   90.00
_cell.angle_beta   90.00
_cell.angle_gamma   90.00
#
_symmetry.space_group_name_H-M   'P 1'
#
loop_
_entity.id
_entity.type
_entity.pdbx_description
1 polymer ?
#
loop_
_entity_poly.entity_id
_entity_poly.type
_entity_poly.pdbx_seq_one_letter_code
_entity_poly.pdbx_strand_id
1 'polypeptide(L)'
;MRPWRRVSLLEKASYSVLEREDKPTSSKPGAPFITSTLQQAASTRLGFGVKKTMMMAQRLYEAGHITYMRTDSTNLSQDALNMVRGYISDKFGKKYLPDSANQYASKENSQEAHEAIRPSDVNVLRKR
;
A
#
# COMPACT_ATOMS: atom_id res chain seq x y z
N MET A 1 5.53 22.11 37.32
CA MET A 1 6.23 23.01 36.37
C MET A 1 5.22 23.41 35.30
N ARG A 2 4.78 24.68 35.24
CA ARG A 2 3.59 25.09 34.44
C ARG A 2 3.95 25.29 32.94
N PRO A 3 3.36 24.54 31.99
CA PRO A 3 3.70 24.58 30.56
C PRO A 3 3.61 25.97 29.90
N TRP A 4 2.74 26.83 30.44
CA TRP A 4 2.36 28.13 29.90
C TRP A 4 3.45 29.21 29.93
N ARG A 5 4.52 29.04 30.73
CA ARG A 5 5.62 30.02 30.81
C ARG A 5 6.55 30.01 29.59
N ARG A 6 6.64 28.90 28.87
CA ARG A 6 7.54 28.78 27.71
C ARG A 6 6.92 29.36 26.43
N VAL A 7 5.60 29.29 26.31
CA VAL A 7 4.86 29.82 25.16
C VAL A 7 4.93 31.35 25.13
N SER A 8 4.72 31.99 26.28
CA SER A 8 4.77 33.45 26.42
C SER A 8 6.15 34.08 26.19
N LEU A 9 7.23 33.28 26.28
CA LEU A 9 8.58 33.70 25.90
C LEU A 9 8.82 33.62 24.39
N LEU A 10 8.25 32.62 23.73
CA LEU A 10 8.35 32.41 22.27
C LEU A 10 7.49 33.41 21.50
N GLU A 11 6.32 33.80 22.03
CA GLU A 11 5.45 34.83 21.44
C GLU A 11 6.12 36.20 21.29
N LYS A 12 7.12 36.50 22.13
CA LYS A 12 7.86 37.77 22.12
C LYS A 12 9.24 37.67 21.46
N ALA A 13 9.62 36.50 20.99
CA ALA A 13 10.93 36.27 20.39
C ALA A 13 10.93 36.67 18.91
N SER A 14 12.05 37.21 18.43
CA SER A 14 12.31 37.40 17.00
C SER A 14 12.98 36.16 16.44
N TYR A 15 12.44 35.65 15.32
CA TYR A 15 12.95 34.45 14.67
C TYR A 15 13.82 34.82 13.47
N SER A 16 14.92 34.10 13.29
CA SER A 16 15.74 34.14 12.09
C SER A 16 15.97 32.72 11.59
N VAL A 17 16.09 32.56 10.28
CA VAL A 17 16.41 31.27 9.68
C VAL A 17 17.90 31.03 9.90
N LEU A 18 18.24 30.03 10.71
CA LEU A 18 19.64 29.65 10.97
C LEU A 18 20.23 28.85 9.81
N GLU A 19 19.43 27.96 9.22
CA GLU A 19 19.86 27.06 8.16
C GLU A 19 18.65 26.59 7.35
N ARG A 20 18.87 26.39 6.05
CA ARG A 20 17.91 25.76 5.15
C ARG A 20 18.64 24.72 4.33
N GLU A 21 18.19 23.48 4.41
CA GLU A 21 18.72 22.37 3.64
C GLU A 21 17.62 21.79 2.74
N ASP A 22 17.90 21.70 1.44
CA ASP A 22 17.02 21.09 0.46
C ASP A 22 17.64 19.76 -0.02
N LYS A 23 17.06 18.63 0.41
CA LYS A 23 17.50 17.28 0.03
C LYS A 23 16.45 16.58 -0.82
N PRO A 24 16.81 16.05 -2.00
CA PRO A 24 15.88 15.22 -2.78
C PRO A 24 15.60 13.92 -2.00
N THR A 25 14.32 13.63 -1.79
CA THR A 25 13.87 12.37 -1.18
C THR A 25 12.94 11.64 -2.13
N SER A 26 12.91 10.31 -2.05
CA SER A 26 12.02 9.48 -2.84
C SER A 26 11.39 8.41 -1.96
N SER A 27 10.11 8.15 -2.17
CA SER A 27 9.37 7.11 -1.48
C SER A 27 9.17 5.91 -2.42
N LYS A 28 9.53 4.73 -1.93
CA LYS A 28 9.27 3.48 -2.66
C LYS A 28 7.81 3.07 -2.49
N PRO A 29 7.18 2.45 -3.51
CA PRO A 29 5.85 1.90 -3.36
C PRO A 29 5.86 0.78 -2.31
N GLY A 30 4.82 0.74 -1.49
CA GLY A 30 4.60 -0.33 -0.52
C GLY A 30 4.40 -1.69 -1.19
N ALA A 31 4.63 -2.76 -0.44
CA ALA A 31 4.41 -4.12 -0.90
C ALA A 31 2.91 -4.38 -1.23
N PRO A 32 2.61 -5.38 -2.07
CA PRO A 32 1.26 -5.90 -2.24
C PRO A 32 0.61 -6.28 -0.90
N PHE A 33 -0.72 -6.29 -0.87
CA PHE A 33 -1.44 -6.54 0.38
C PHE A 33 -1.28 -7.98 0.86
N ILE A 34 -0.95 -8.14 2.13
CA ILE A 34 -1.23 -9.32 2.94
C ILE A 34 -2.41 -9.06 3.86
N THR A 35 -2.91 -10.10 4.55
CA THR A 35 -4.08 -10.02 5.44
C THR A 35 -3.99 -8.84 6.41
N SER A 36 -2.87 -8.71 7.11
CA SER A 36 -2.67 -7.66 8.13
C SER A 36 -2.64 -6.26 7.52
N THR A 37 -1.92 -6.06 6.42
CA THR A 37 -1.82 -4.76 5.74
C THR A 37 -3.13 -4.35 5.07
N LEU A 38 -3.91 -5.30 4.54
CA LEU A 38 -5.25 -5.03 4.02
C LEU A 38 -6.18 -4.55 5.13
N GLN A 39 -6.17 -5.23 6.28
CA GLN A 39 -6.98 -4.85 7.44
C GLN A 39 -6.62 -3.46 7.96
N GLN A 40 -5.33 -3.16 8.09
CA GLN A 40 -4.84 -1.84 8.49
C GLN A 40 -5.27 -0.77 7.49
N ALA A 41 -5.04 -0.99 6.19
CA ALA A 41 -5.42 -0.03 5.16
C ALA A 41 -6.94 0.19 5.09
N ALA A 42 -7.75 -0.85 5.23
CA ALA A 42 -9.20 -0.75 5.26
C ALA A 42 -9.71 0.00 6.51
N SER A 43 -9.06 -0.20 7.65
CA SER A 43 -9.36 0.56 8.87
C SER A 43 -9.04 2.04 8.70
N THR A 44 -7.82 2.36 8.25
CA THR A 44 -7.36 3.76 8.12
C THR A 44 -8.07 4.51 6.99
N ARG A 45 -8.31 3.86 5.84
CA ARG A 45 -8.82 4.55 4.63
C ARG A 45 -10.33 4.45 4.45
N LEU A 46 -10.96 3.38 4.96
CA LEU A 46 -12.39 3.12 4.76
C LEU A 46 -13.18 3.06 6.08
N GLY A 47 -12.51 3.15 7.24
CA GLY A 47 -13.16 3.03 8.55
C GLY A 47 -13.71 1.63 8.83
N PHE A 48 -13.24 0.59 8.14
CA PHE A 48 -13.76 -0.77 8.31
C PHE A 48 -13.04 -1.49 9.45
N GLY A 49 -13.80 -2.03 10.39
CA GLY A 49 -13.27 -2.98 11.37
C GLY A 49 -12.90 -4.32 10.71
N VAL A 50 -12.03 -5.09 11.37
CA VAL A 50 -11.49 -6.37 10.85
C VAL A 50 -12.58 -7.30 10.34
N LYS A 51 -13.67 -7.50 11.10
CA LYS A 51 -14.79 -8.38 10.72
C LYS A 51 -15.43 -7.95 9.39
N LYS A 52 -15.63 -6.64 9.19
CA LYS A 52 -16.24 -6.11 7.96
C LYS A 52 -15.31 -6.28 6.77
N THR A 53 -14.02 -5.98 6.94
CA THR A 53 -12.99 -6.15 5.90
C THR A 53 -12.93 -7.61 5.44
N MET A 54 -12.84 -8.56 6.37
CA MET A 54 -12.74 -9.98 6.02
C MET A 54 -14.03 -10.53 5.40
N MET A 55 -15.21 -10.06 5.84
CA MET A 55 -16.50 -10.45 5.22
C MET A 55 -16.56 -9.99 3.75
N MET A 56 -16.15 -8.76 3.46
CA MET A 56 -16.15 -8.25 2.08
C MET A 56 -15.10 -8.95 1.23
N ALA A 57 -13.90 -9.17 1.76
CA ALA A 57 -12.84 -9.88 1.07
C ALA A 57 -13.24 -11.33 0.74
N GLN A 58 -13.93 -12.03 1.65
CA GLN A 58 -14.49 -13.36 1.38
C GLN A 58 -15.44 -13.33 0.17
N ARG A 59 -16.38 -12.38 0.13
CA ARG A 59 -17.32 -12.25 -0.98
C ARG A 59 -16.62 -11.94 -2.31
N LEU A 60 -15.58 -11.10 -2.28
CA LEU A 60 -14.78 -10.79 -3.47
C LEU A 60 -14.01 -12.01 -3.97
N TYR A 61 -13.47 -12.82 -3.06
CA TYR A 61 -12.78 -14.06 -3.40
C TYR A 61 -13.73 -15.10 -4.00
N GLU A 62 -14.88 -15.32 -3.38
CA GLU A 62 -15.92 -16.24 -3.88
C GLU A 62 -16.49 -15.81 -5.24
N ALA A 63 -16.56 -14.51 -5.49
CA ALA A 63 -16.94 -13.96 -6.79
C ALA A 63 -15.80 -13.96 -7.83
N GLY A 64 -14.61 -14.43 -7.47
CA GLY A 64 -13.44 -14.52 -8.36
C GLY A 64 -12.74 -13.19 -8.65
N HIS A 65 -12.99 -12.14 -7.87
CA HIS A 65 -12.42 -10.81 -8.10
C HIS A 65 -11.02 -10.62 -7.51
N ILE A 66 -10.69 -11.33 -6.45
CA ILE A 66 -9.38 -11.26 -5.80
C ILE A 66 -8.82 -12.66 -5.53
N THR A 67 -7.50 -12.74 -5.32
CA THR A 67 -6.82 -13.92 -4.77
C THR A 67 -7.20 -14.16 -3.30
N TYR A 68 -6.79 -15.31 -2.75
CA TYR A 68 -7.13 -15.71 -1.39
C TYR A 68 -6.68 -14.67 -0.35
N MET A 69 -7.62 -14.17 0.44
CA MET A 69 -7.43 -13.03 1.34
C MET A 69 -6.77 -13.37 2.69
N ARG A 70 -6.52 -14.66 2.98
CA ARG A 70 -5.79 -15.10 4.18
C ARG A 70 -4.40 -15.56 3.77
N THR A 71 -3.54 -14.58 3.58
CA THR A 71 -2.14 -14.73 3.16
C THR A 71 -1.23 -13.84 4.01
N ASP A 72 -0.02 -14.31 4.26
CA ASP A 72 1.10 -13.56 4.83
C ASP A 72 2.22 -13.31 3.81
N SER A 73 2.02 -13.77 2.56
CA SER A 73 2.95 -13.66 1.45
C SER A 73 2.67 -12.42 0.61
N THR A 74 3.73 -11.66 0.34
CA THR A 74 3.73 -10.51 -0.57
C THR A 74 4.06 -10.91 -2.02
N ASN A 75 4.22 -12.22 -2.27
CA ASN A 75 4.63 -12.72 -3.57
C ASN A 75 3.55 -12.50 -4.64
N LEU A 76 3.98 -12.27 -5.88
CA LEU A 76 3.10 -12.15 -7.04
C LEU A 76 3.57 -13.15 -8.09
N SER A 77 2.62 -13.85 -8.70
CA SER A 77 2.88 -14.71 -9.85
C SER A 77 3.43 -13.91 -11.03
N GLN A 78 4.21 -14.57 -11.90
CA GLN A 78 4.75 -13.92 -13.08
C GLN A 78 3.65 -13.38 -14.00
N ASP A 79 2.53 -14.07 -14.10
CA ASP A 79 1.36 -13.63 -14.87
C ASP A 79 0.76 -12.35 -14.30
N ALA A 80 0.63 -12.25 -12.97
CA ALA A 80 0.16 -11.04 -12.31
C ALA A 80 1.10 -9.84 -12.53
N LEU A 81 2.42 -10.08 -12.46
CA LEU A 81 3.44 -9.06 -12.72
C LEU A 81 3.37 -8.56 -14.17
N ASN A 82 3.26 -9.47 -15.14
CA ASN A 82 3.15 -9.10 -16.55
C ASN A 82 1.86 -8.31 -16.82
N MET A 83 0.74 -8.78 -16.26
CA MET A 83 -0.58 -8.15 -16.39
C MET A 83 -0.58 -6.72 -15.83
N VAL A 84 -0.09 -6.51 -14.60
CA VAL A 84 -0.08 -5.17 -14.00
C VAL A 84 0.92 -4.23 -14.70
N ARG A 85 2.06 -4.74 -15.18
CA ARG A 85 3.04 -3.93 -15.93
C ARG A 85 2.48 -3.48 -17.28
N GLY A 86 1.76 -4.36 -17.98
CA GLY A 86 1.04 -4.02 -19.21
C GLY A 86 0.01 -2.92 -18.95
N TYR A 87 -0.82 -3.09 -17.91
CA TYR A 87 -1.81 -2.08 -17.53
C TYR A 87 -1.16 -0.72 -17.19
N ILE A 88 -0.04 -0.70 -16.46
CA ILE A 88 0.67 0.54 -16.13
C ILE A 88 1.21 1.22 -17.39
N SER A 89 1.82 0.45 -18.29
CA SER A 89 2.32 0.95 -19.58
C SER A 89 1.20 1.61 -20.39
N ASP A 90 0.04 0.96 -20.49
CA ASP A 90 -1.06 1.41 -21.33
C ASP A 90 -1.81 2.61 -20.73
N LYS A 91 -1.94 2.69 -19.40
CA LYS A 91 -2.73 3.74 -18.73
C LYS A 91 -1.93 4.95 -18.26
N PHE A 92 -0.66 4.76 -17.89
CA PHE A 92 0.17 5.82 -17.30
C PHE A 92 1.44 6.11 -18.10
N GLY A 93 1.87 5.20 -18.98
CA GLY A 93 3.05 5.36 -19.82
C GLY A 93 4.36 4.99 -19.11
N LYS A 94 5.45 4.99 -19.89
CA LYS A 94 6.76 4.46 -19.46
C LYS A 94 7.37 5.13 -18.23
N LYS A 95 7.08 6.43 -17.99
CA LYS A 95 7.62 7.16 -16.83
C LYS A 95 7.15 6.59 -15.48
N TYR A 96 6.03 5.86 -15.46
CA TYR A 96 5.44 5.26 -14.26
C TYR A 96 5.67 3.75 -14.18
N LEU A 97 6.31 3.16 -15.20
CA LEU A 97 6.64 1.74 -15.24
C LEU A 97 8.11 1.55 -14.86
N PRO A 98 8.41 0.93 -13.71
CA PRO A 98 9.79 0.59 -13.37
C PRO A 98 10.40 -0.36 -14.41
N ASP A 99 11.68 -0.17 -14.75
CA ASP A 99 12.36 -0.98 -15.76
C ASP A 99 12.31 -2.48 -15.42
N SER A 100 12.59 -2.82 -14.15
CA SER A 100 12.47 -4.17 -13.60
C SER A 100 11.23 -4.32 -12.70
N ALA A 101 10.74 -5.55 -12.55
CA ALA A 101 9.64 -5.83 -11.63
C ALA A 101 10.08 -5.64 -10.18
N ASN A 102 9.28 -4.93 -9.38
CA ASN A 102 9.52 -4.78 -7.95
C ASN A 102 9.20 -6.10 -7.24
N GLN A 103 10.21 -6.69 -6.59
CA GLN A 103 10.05 -7.86 -5.74
C GLN A 103 10.07 -7.44 -4.28
N TYR A 104 9.22 -8.08 -3.47
CA TYR A 104 9.13 -7.84 -2.04
C TYR A 104 9.37 -9.16 -1.32
N ALA A 105 10.21 -9.13 -0.29
CA ALA A 105 10.50 -10.32 0.49
C ALA A 105 9.24 -10.79 1.24
N SER A 106 8.99 -12.10 1.20
CA SER A 106 8.04 -12.78 2.10
C SER A 106 8.81 -13.31 3.32
N LYS A 107 8.11 -13.58 4.43
CA LYS A 107 8.71 -14.26 5.58
C LYS A 107 9.00 -15.72 5.22
N GLU A 108 10.15 -16.25 5.64
CA GLU A 108 10.65 -17.60 5.31
C GLU A 108 9.74 -18.78 5.71
N ASN A 109 8.70 -18.56 6.52
CA ASN A 109 7.73 -19.58 6.92
C ASN A 109 6.38 -19.48 6.20
N SER A 110 6.25 -18.62 5.18
CA SER A 110 5.04 -18.60 4.36
C SER A 110 4.97 -19.91 3.60
N GLN A 111 3.94 -20.72 3.87
CA GLN A 111 3.62 -21.90 3.05
C GLN A 111 3.67 -21.46 1.59
N GLU A 112 4.63 -21.99 0.83
CA GLU A 112 5.19 -21.42 -0.42
C GLU A 112 4.17 -21.29 -1.58
N ALA A 113 2.91 -21.67 -1.36
CA ALA A 113 1.84 -21.65 -2.35
C ALA A 113 0.92 -20.42 -2.28
N HIS A 114 1.10 -19.49 -1.33
CA HIS A 114 0.20 -18.34 -1.19
C HIS A 114 0.72 -17.09 -1.91
N GLU A 115 -0.13 -16.52 -2.75
CA GLU A 115 0.08 -15.23 -3.41
C GLU A 115 -0.42 -14.08 -2.52
N ALA A 116 0.04 -12.85 -2.78
CA ALA A 116 -0.50 -11.66 -2.18
C ALA A 116 -1.98 -11.45 -2.55
N ILE A 117 -2.68 -10.64 -1.75
CA ILE A 117 -4.04 -10.21 -2.05
C ILE A 117 -4.00 -9.18 -3.18
N ARG A 118 -4.49 -9.59 -4.35
CA ARG A 118 -4.53 -8.77 -5.57
C ARG A 118 -5.81 -9.03 -6.35
N PRO A 119 -6.17 -8.15 -7.31
CA PRO A 119 -7.19 -8.47 -8.30
C PRO A 119 -6.82 -9.71 -9.10
N SER A 120 -7.82 -10.54 -9.41
CA SER A 120 -7.65 -11.67 -10.33
C SER A 120 -7.36 -11.18 -11.75
N ASP A 121 -7.97 -10.06 -12.14
CA ASP A 121 -7.77 -9.38 -13.43
C ASP A 121 -7.75 -7.85 -13.20
N VAL A 122 -6.71 -7.18 -13.71
CA VAL A 122 -6.54 -5.72 -13.58
C VAL A 122 -7.42 -4.92 -14.54
N ASN A 123 -8.00 -5.57 -15.54
CA ASN A 123 -8.83 -4.93 -16.57
C ASN A 123 -10.31 -4.90 -16.18
N VAL A 124 -10.72 -5.68 -15.18
CA VAL A 124 -12.10 -5.70 -14.69
C VAL A 124 -12.37 -4.42 -13.91
N LEU A 125 -12.83 -3.41 -14.63
CA LEU A 125 -13.34 -2.17 -14.05
C LEU A 125 -14.81 -2.33 -13.70
N ARG A 126 -15.24 -1.69 -12.60
CA ARG A 126 -16.66 -1.59 -12.25
C ARG A 126 -17.39 -0.96 -13.44
N LYS A 127 -18.27 -1.74 -14.11
CA LYS A 127 -19.24 -1.17 -15.06
C LYS A 127 -20.03 -0.10 -14.30
N ARG A 128 -19.96 1.13 -14.77
CA ARG A 128 -20.73 2.24 -14.22
C ARG A 128 -22.20 2.07 -14.55
#